data_AF-A0A0H2TPL5-F1
#
_entry.id   AF-A0A0H2TPL5-F1
#
_cell.length_a   1.000
_cell.length_b   1.000
_cell.length_c   1.000
_cell.angle_alpha   90.00
_cell.angle_beta   90.00
_cell.angle_gamma   90.00
#
_symmetry.space_group_name_H-M   'P 1'
#
loop_
_entity.id
_entity.type
_entity.pdbx_description
1 polymer ?
#
loop_
_entity_poly.entity_id
_entity_poly.type
_entity_poly.pdbx_seq_one_letter_code
_entity_poly.pdbx_strand_id
1 'polypeptide(L)'
;AFRAQAGVAGSWLGFVLNLVFLVAQFWVGIWPLGFERMTSVEIAAEFFLRCMAVPIVLIMWLGHKLYYRTSFVRTDDMDLDTGRRDFNLPILMAQEVSEKRSWPTWKRLYRYFC
;
A
#
# COMPACT_ATOMS: atom_id res chain seq x y z
N ALA A 1 -3.30 19.16 -9.59
CA ALA A 1 -2.82 17.82 -9.18
C ALA A 1 -3.80 17.25 -8.15
N PHE A 2 -4.32 16.04 -8.35
CA PHE A 2 -5.09 15.33 -7.31
C PHE A 2 -4.15 15.08 -6.12
N ARG A 3 -4.34 15.81 -5.02
CA ARG A 3 -3.70 15.47 -3.75
C ARG A 3 -4.64 14.49 -3.06
N ALA A 4 -4.16 13.28 -2.76
CA ALA A 4 -4.91 12.35 -1.92
C ALA A 4 -5.39 13.07 -0.65
N GLN A 5 -6.64 12.84 -0.21
CA GLN A 5 -7.20 13.50 0.98
C GLN A 5 -6.31 13.33 2.22
N ALA A 6 -5.60 12.20 2.33
CA ALA A 6 -4.70 11.89 3.43
C ALA A 6 -3.26 12.44 3.25
N GLY A 7 -2.90 12.93 2.06
CA GLY A 7 -1.60 13.51 1.77
C GLY A 7 -0.39 12.62 2.12
N VAL A 8 0.75 13.27 2.35
CA VAL A 8 2.01 12.62 2.75
C VAL A 8 1.88 11.96 4.14
N ALA A 9 1.09 12.57 5.04
CA ALA A 9 0.86 12.04 6.38
C ALA A 9 0.16 10.67 6.38
N GLY A 10 -0.83 10.49 5.51
CA GLY A 10 -1.50 9.20 5.31
C GLY A 10 -0.57 8.12 4.75
N SER A 11 0.35 8.51 3.86
CA SER A 11 1.37 7.58 3.34
C SER A 11 2.30 7.08 4.44
N TRP A 12 2.79 7.98 5.30
CA TRP A 12 3.62 7.60 6.45
C TRP A 12 2.86 6.73 7.46
N LEU A 13 1.60 7.04 7.75
CA LEU A 13 0.78 6.20 8.63
C LEU A 13 0.59 4.80 8.06
N GLY A 14 0.26 4.69 6.77
CA GLY A 14 0.13 3.40 6.09
C GLY A 14 1.45 2.62 6.05
N PHE A 15 2.57 3.30 5.84
CA PHE A 15 3.89 2.69 5.87
C PHE A 15 4.24 2.14 7.25
N VAL A 16 4.04 2.93 8.31
CA VAL A 16 4.28 2.51 9.70
C VAL A 16 3.38 1.32 10.06
N LEU A 17 2.10 1.36 9.68
CA LEU A 17 1.18 0.26 9.95
C LEU A 17 1.61 -1.03 9.24
N ASN A 18 2.07 -0.96 7.99
CA ASN A 18 2.63 -2.11 7.28
C ASN A 18 3.88 -2.65 7.97
N LEU A 19 4.78 -1.77 8.44
CA LEU A 19 5.98 -2.18 9.16
C LEU A 19 5.64 -2.93 10.45
N VAL A 20 4.68 -2.42 11.23
CA VAL A 20 4.18 -3.09 12.44
C VAL A 20 3.59 -4.46 12.10
N PHE A 21 2.81 -4.56 11.02
CA PHE A 21 2.22 -5.82 10.58
C PHE A 21 3.28 -6.86 10.22
N LEU A 22 4.36 -6.43 9.58
CA LEU A 22 5.49 -7.28 9.19
C LEU A 22 6.24 -7.83 10.42
N VAL A 23 6.47 -6.97 11.42
CA VAL A 23 7.06 -7.40 12.72
C VAL A 23 6.13 -8.38 13.45
N ALA A 24 4.82 -8.12 13.45
CA ALA A 24 3.84 -9.02 14.07
C ALA A 24 3.82 -10.40 13.39
N GLN A 25 3.91 -10.46 12.06
CA GLN A 25 4.02 -11.72 11.33
C GLN A 25 5.29 -12.51 11.70
N PHE A 26 6.43 -11.83 11.84
CA PHE A 26 7.66 -12.46 12.33
C PHE A 26 7.51 -13.00 13.74
N TRP A 27 6.88 -12.25 14.65
CA TRP A 27 6.65 -12.67 16.03
C TRP A 27 5.80 -13.94 16.11
N VAL A 28 4.67 -13.96 15.39
CA VAL A 28 3.76 -15.11 15.32
C VAL A 28 4.39 -16.31 14.61
N GLY A 29 5.37 -16.09 13.72
CA GLY A 29 6.17 -17.15 13.12
C GLY A 29 7.10 -17.84 14.12
N ILE A 30 7.80 -17.06 14.95
CA ILE A 30 8.79 -17.58 15.92
C ILE A 30 8.11 -18.27 17.11
N TRP A 31 7.03 -17.69 17.62
CA TRP A 31 6.22 -18.26 18.71
C TRP A 31 4.82 -18.62 18.22
N PRO A 32 4.63 -19.83 17.65
CA PRO A 32 3.29 -20.31 17.32
C PRO A 32 2.47 -20.55 18.59
N LEU A 33 1.16 -20.34 18.48
CA LEU A 33 0.22 -20.64 19.56
C LEU A 33 0.26 -22.15 19.86
N GLY A 34 0.50 -22.51 21.12
CA GLY A 34 0.62 -23.91 21.55
C GLY A 34 2.04 -24.49 21.50
N PHE A 35 3.09 -23.65 21.42
CA PHE A 35 4.49 -24.09 21.38
C PHE A 35 4.88 -25.06 22.50
N GLU A 36 4.26 -24.96 23.69
CA GLU A 36 4.56 -25.82 24.84
C GLU A 36 4.23 -27.30 24.62
N ARG A 37 3.37 -27.61 23.64
CA ARG A 37 2.95 -28.98 23.30
C ARG A 37 3.58 -29.49 22.00
N MET A 38 4.31 -28.66 21.28
CA MET A 38 4.86 -28.98 19.96
C MET A 38 6.33 -29.40 20.07
N THR A 39 6.71 -30.37 19.25
CA THR A 39 8.11 -30.74 19.06
C THR A 39 8.85 -29.67 18.24
N SER A 40 10.17 -29.60 18.37
CA SER A 40 11.01 -28.64 17.62
C SER A 40 10.85 -28.75 16.10
N VAL A 41 10.48 -29.92 15.59
CA VAL A 41 10.24 -30.18 14.17
C VAL A 41 8.92 -29.55 13.70
N GLU A 42 7.86 -29.63 14.49
CA GLU A 42 6.55 -29.05 14.17
C GLU A 42 6.60 -27.53 14.16
N ILE A 43 7.34 -26.93 15.10
CA ILE A 43 7.58 -25.48 15.15
C ILE A 43 8.31 -25.01 13.89
N ALA A 44 9.33 -25.75 13.45
CA ALA A 44 10.05 -25.43 12.22
C ALA A 44 9.15 -25.55 10.98
N ALA A 45 8.32 -26.59 10.89
CA ALA A 45 7.40 -26.78 9.76
C ALA A 45 6.38 -25.64 9.66
N GLU A 46 5.77 -25.25 10.78
CA GLU A 46 4.83 -24.12 10.84
C GLU A 46 5.50 -22.79 10.47
N PHE A 47 6.75 -22.57 10.91
CA PHE A 47 7.51 -21.38 10.55
C PHE A 47 7.75 -21.31 9.03
N PHE A 48 8.21 -22.41 8.41
CA PHE A 48 8.44 -22.45 6.96
C PHE A 48 7.14 -22.29 6.16
N LEU A 49 6.02 -22.83 6.66
CA LEU A 49 4.71 -22.65 6.04
C LEU A 49 4.29 -21.18 6.04
N ARG A 50 4.45 -20.48 7.18
CA ARG A 50 4.14 -19.05 7.31
C ARG A 50 5.08 -18.18 6.49
N CYS A 51 6.35 -18.58 6.37
CA CYS A 51 7.33 -17.89 5.53
C CYS A 51 7.22 -18.21 4.03
N MET A 52 6.33 -19.10 3.58
CA MET A 52 6.23 -19.56 2.18
C MET A 52 5.87 -18.44 1.18
N ALA A 53 5.21 -17.37 1.64
CA ALA A 53 4.92 -16.22 0.79
C ALA A 53 6.21 -15.57 0.21
N VAL A 54 7.29 -15.53 0.99
CA VAL A 54 8.57 -14.91 0.60
C VAL A 54 9.22 -15.62 -0.60
N PRO A 55 9.48 -16.94 -0.59
CA PRO A 55 10.08 -17.62 -1.72
C PRO A 55 9.17 -17.61 -2.96
N ILE A 56 7.85 -17.69 -2.80
CA ILE A 56 6.91 -17.60 -3.94
C ILE A 56 7.05 -16.24 -4.63
N VAL A 57 7.00 -15.15 -3.85
CA VAL A 57 7.15 -13.79 -4.39
C VAL A 57 8.52 -13.60 -5.02
N LEU A 58 9.58 -14.13 -4.39
CA LEU A 58 10.94 -14.04 -4.92
C LEU A 58 11.08 -14.76 -6.26
N ILE A 59 10.55 -15.99 -6.39
CA ILE A 59 10.57 -16.76 -7.64
C ILE A 59 9.78 -16.04 -8.72
N MET A 60 8.59 -15.54 -8.41
CA MET A 60 7.76 -14.81 -9.36
C MET A 60 8.43 -13.51 -9.82
N TRP A 61 9.03 -12.77 -8.89
CA TRP A 61 9.79 -11.55 -9.19
C TRP A 61 11.02 -11.84 -10.04
N LEU A 62 11.80 -12.85 -9.67
CA LEU A 62 13.01 -13.25 -10.40
C LEU A 62 12.65 -13.79 -11.78
N GLY A 63 11.57 -14.57 -11.90
CA GLY A 63 11.04 -15.09 -13.16
C GLY A 63 10.58 -13.98 -14.09
N HIS A 64 9.80 -13.02 -13.58
CA HIS A 64 9.42 -11.83 -14.33
C HIS A 64 10.66 -11.05 -14.80
N LYS A 65 11.61 -10.82 -13.91
CA LYS A 65 12.83 -10.08 -14.21
C LYS A 65 13.72 -10.77 -15.24
N LEU A 66 13.82 -12.10 -15.16
CA LEU A 66 14.59 -12.90 -16.12
C LEU A 66 13.91 -12.94 -17.50
N TYR A 67 12.59 -13.03 -17.54
CA TYR A 67 11.81 -13.05 -18.80
C TYR A 67 11.83 -11.69 -19.52
N TYR A 68 11.47 -10.62 -18.82
CA TYR A 68 11.37 -9.29 -19.41
C TYR A 68 12.70 -8.53 -19.46
N ARG A 69 13.76 -9.07 -18.84
CA ARG A 69 15.10 -8.47 -18.76
C ARG A 69 15.07 -6.97 -18.44
N THR A 70 14.22 -6.57 -17.50
CA THR A 70 14.07 -5.16 -17.12
C THR A 70 15.31 -4.69 -16.36
N SER A 71 15.84 -3.53 -16.74
CA SER A 71 16.87 -2.84 -15.98
C SER A 71 16.31 -2.38 -14.63
N PHE A 72 17.17 -2.27 -13.61
CA PHE A 72 16.78 -1.62 -12.36
C PHE A 72 16.48 -0.15 -12.65
N VAL A 73 15.21 0.21 -12.70
CA VAL A 73 14.76 1.60 -12.82
C VAL A 73 14.98 2.28 -11.47
N ARG A 74 15.77 3.36 -11.48
CA ARG A 74 15.96 4.20 -10.28
C ARG A 74 14.69 4.98 -10.00
N THR A 75 14.47 5.32 -8.74
CA THR A 75 13.30 6.09 -8.31
C THR A 75 13.18 7.42 -9.06
N ASP A 76 14.30 8.05 -9.41
CA ASP A 76 14.35 9.31 -10.16
C ASP A 76 14.01 9.16 -11.65
N ASP A 77 14.22 7.98 -12.23
CA ASP A 77 13.96 7.69 -13.66
C ASP A 77 12.58 7.04 -13.87
N MET A 78 11.82 6.87 -12.78
CA MET A 78 10.53 6.18 -12.83
C MET A 78 9.45 7.16 -13.32
N ASP A 79 9.11 7.05 -14.60
CA ASP A 79 8.07 7.84 -15.23
C ASP A 79 6.68 7.48 -14.67
N LEU A 80 6.23 8.28 -13.70
CA LEU A 80 4.92 8.18 -13.07
C LEU A 80 3.85 9.02 -13.79
N ASP A 81 4.26 9.81 -14.79
CA ASP A 81 3.40 10.80 -15.45
C ASP A 81 2.88 10.30 -16.81
N THR A 82 3.64 9.47 -17.53
CA THR A 82 3.21 8.90 -18.82
C THR A 82 2.02 7.96 -18.65
N GLY A 83 0.93 8.25 -19.36
CA GLY A 83 -0.33 7.50 -19.31
C GLY A 83 -1.33 8.03 -18.28
N ARG A 84 -0.98 9.07 -17.51
CA ARG A 84 -1.97 9.77 -16.70
C ARG A 84 -2.95 10.47 -17.64
N ARG A 85 -4.25 10.17 -17.51
CA ARG A 85 -5.30 10.92 -18.20
C ARG A 85 -5.23 12.37 -17.70
N ASP A 86 -4.73 13.28 -18.53
CA ASP A 86 -4.82 14.72 -18.29
C ASP A 86 -6.28 15.16 -18.42
N PHE A 87 -7.07 14.88 -17.39
CA PHE A 87 -8.24 15.68 -17.12
C PHE A 87 -7.75 17.12 -16.94
N ASN A 88 -8.40 18.09 -17.58
CA ASN A 88 -8.15 19.50 -17.33
C ASN A 88 -8.54 19.86 -15.88
N LEU A 89 -7.69 19.47 -14.92
CA LEU A 89 -7.82 19.71 -13.49
C LEU A 89 -8.10 21.17 -13.14
N PRO A 90 -7.54 22.17 -13.86
CA PRO A 90 -7.86 23.57 -13.58
C PRO A 90 -9.34 23.89 -13.85
N ILE A 91 -9.89 23.38 -14.95
CA ILE A 91 -11.29 23.62 -15.35
C ILE A 91 -12.24 22.89 -14.41
N LEU A 92 -11.96 21.62 -14.08
CA LEU A 92 -12.78 20.85 -13.15
C LEU A 92 -12.76 21.44 -11.74
N MET A 93 -11.61 21.92 -11.25
CA MET A 93 -11.53 22.61 -9.96
C MET A 93 -12.28 23.95 -9.97
N ALA A 94 -12.19 24.72 -11.06
CA ALA A 94 -12.94 25.97 -11.20
C ALA A 94 -14.45 25.72 -11.20
N GLN A 95 -14.90 24.64 -11.85
CA GLN A 95 -16.30 24.21 -11.89
C GLN A 95 -16.78 23.69 -10.53
N GLU A 96 -15.97 22.88 -9.82
CA GLU A 96 -16.29 22.46 -8.46
C GLU A 96 -16.38 23.63 -7.48
N VAL A 97 -15.49 24.64 -7.62
CA VAL A 97 -15.51 25.82 -6.75
C VAL A 97 -16.74 26.69 -7.03
N SER A 98 -17.14 26.85 -8.29
CA SER A 98 -18.36 27.59 -8.64
C SER A 98 -19.61 26.88 -8.13
N GLU A 99 -19.66 25.55 -8.24
CA GLU A 99 -20.74 24.73 -7.67
C GLU A 99 -20.75 24.74 -6.13
N LYS A 100 -19.58 24.70 -5.47
CA LYS A 100 -19.48 24.79 -4.00
C LYS A 100 -19.88 26.16 -3.46
N ARG A 101 -19.73 27.23 -4.26
CA ARG A 101 -20.16 28.59 -3.88
C ARG A 101 -21.68 28.72 -3.86
N SER A 102 -22.40 28.00 -4.72
CA SER A 102 -23.87 28.00 -4.75
C SER A 102 -24.50 27.04 -3.74
N TRP A 103 -23.71 26.29 -2.97
CA TRP A 103 -24.27 25.33 -2.01
C TRP A 103 -24.88 25.97 -0.76
N PRO A 104 -26.05 25.46 -0.31
CA PRO A 104 -26.64 25.84 0.96
C PRO A 104 -25.80 25.32 2.15
N THR A 105 -25.87 26.03 3.27
CA THR A 105 -25.07 25.80 4.48
C THR A 105 -25.24 24.40 5.07
N TRP A 106 -26.42 23.79 4.98
CA TRP A 106 -26.67 22.42 5.45
C TRP A 106 -25.81 21.37 4.71
N LYS A 107 -25.60 21.57 3.40
CA LYS A 107 -24.84 20.65 2.54
C LYS A 107 -23.33 20.76 2.78
N ARG A 108 -22.86 21.92 3.26
CA ARG A 108 -21.47 22.12 3.70
C ARG A 108 -21.19 21.45 5.04
N LEU A 109 -22.11 21.54 5.99
CA LEU A 109 -21.97 20.92 7.30
C LEU A 109 -21.95 19.39 7.19
N TYR A 110 -22.85 18.81 6.39
CA TYR A 110 -22.90 17.37 6.15
C TYR A 110 -21.57 16.81 5.61
N ARG A 111 -20.93 17.51 4.66
CA ARG A 111 -19.67 17.07 4.04
C ARG A 111 -18.42 17.25 4.93
N TYR A 112 -18.53 18.03 6.00
CA TYR A 112 -17.44 18.13 6.97
C TYR A 112 -17.44 16.93 7.93
N PHE A 113 -18.61 16.33 8.14
CA PHE A 113 -18.80 15.15 8.99
C PHE A 113 -18.78 13.82 8.22
N CYS A 114 -18.99 13.83 6.90
CA CYS A 114 -18.98 12.65 6.02
C CYS A 114 -18.27 12.96 4.71
#